data_AF-A0A163UHR8-F1
#
_entry.id   AF-A0A163UHR8-F1
#
_cell.length_a   1.000
_cell.length_b   1.000
_cell.length_c   1.000
_cell.angle_alpha   90.00
_cell.angle_beta   90.00
_cell.angle_gamma   90.00
#
_symmetry.space_group_name_H-M   'P 1'
#
loop_
_entity.id
_entity.type
_entity.pdbx_description
1 polymer ?
#
loop_
_entity_poly.entity_id
_entity_poly.type
_entity_poly.pdbx_seq_one_letter_code
_entity_poly.pdbx_strand_id
1 'polypeptide(L)'
;MKVIALFLLALAVSLPAHADPDQQARKKALRALCPIALKAGGGWGDDNLNAAIATIDSGQNWLDPGQIWSKNALATAYKLCNYGGYMR
;
A
#
# COMPACT_ATOMS: atom_id res chain seq x y z
N MET A 1 -27.19 -41.06 -3.73
CA MET A 1 -27.11 -39.67 -4.26
C MET A 1 -26.59 -38.66 -3.20
N LYS A 2 -25.52 -38.98 -2.45
CA LYS A 2 -24.97 -38.12 -1.38
C LYS A 2 -23.50 -37.73 -1.58
N VAL A 3 -22.84 -38.29 -2.59
CA VAL A 3 -21.39 -38.14 -2.81
C VAL A 3 -21.04 -36.93 -3.68
N ILE A 4 -22.00 -36.45 -4.49
CA ILE A 4 -21.77 -35.35 -5.45
C ILE A 4 -21.73 -33.98 -4.74
N ALA A 5 -22.43 -33.81 -3.61
CA ALA A 5 -22.47 -32.55 -2.88
C ALA A 5 -21.13 -32.16 -2.24
N LEU A 6 -20.26 -33.14 -1.93
CA LEU A 6 -18.96 -32.88 -1.30
C LEU A 6 -17.90 -32.40 -2.30
N PHE A 7 -18.04 -32.73 -3.59
CA PHE A 7 -17.08 -32.30 -4.62
C PHE A 7 -17.22 -30.82 -5.01
N LEU A 8 -18.40 -30.24 -4.84
CA LEU A 8 -18.64 -28.83 -5.19
C LEU A 8 -18.11 -27.84 -4.14
N LEU A 9 -17.93 -28.25 -2.88
CA LEU A 9 -17.33 -27.38 -1.85
C LEU A 9 -15.81 -27.21 -2.02
N ALA A 10 -15.12 -28.19 -2.62
CA ALA A 10 -13.67 -28.12 -2.82
C ALA A 10 -13.27 -27.15 -3.95
N LEU A 11 -14.15 -26.89 -4.92
CA LEU A 11 -13.83 -26.06 -6.09
C LEU A 11 -13.93 -24.54 -5.81
N ALA A 12 -14.64 -24.13 -4.76
CA ALA A 12 -14.79 -22.72 -4.41
C ALA A 12 -13.57 -22.12 -3.68
N VAL A 13 -12.68 -22.97 -3.16
CA VAL A 13 -11.45 -22.53 -2.43
C VAL A 13 -10.30 -22.22 -3.38
N SER A 14 -10.40 -22.61 -4.65
CA SER A 14 -9.34 -22.47 -5.65
C SER A 14 -9.44 -21.22 -6.54
N LEU A 15 -10.34 -20.28 -6.26
CA LEU A 15 -10.27 -18.99 -6.93
C LEU A 15 -9.02 -18.26 -6.43
N PRO A 16 -8.01 -17.99 -7.28
CA PRO A 16 -6.93 -17.10 -6.89
C PRO A 16 -7.60 -15.79 -6.48
N ALA A 17 -7.30 -15.32 -5.27
CA ALA A 17 -7.78 -14.04 -4.77
C ALA A 17 -7.52 -13.00 -5.88
N HIS A 18 -8.58 -12.64 -6.60
CA HIS A 18 -8.51 -11.68 -7.69
C HIS A 18 -8.07 -10.40 -7.01
N ALA A 19 -6.81 -10.02 -7.18
CA ALA A 19 -6.27 -8.84 -6.54
C ALA A 19 -7.11 -7.67 -7.05
N ASP A 20 -7.88 -7.09 -6.13
CA ASP A 20 -8.74 -5.92 -6.37
C ASP A 20 -7.98 -4.91 -7.24
N PRO A 21 -8.56 -4.44 -8.37
CA PRO A 21 -7.91 -3.46 -9.24
C PRO A 21 -7.34 -2.27 -8.46
N ASP A 22 -7.98 -1.86 -7.36
CA ASP A 22 -7.51 -0.79 -6.48
C ASP A 22 -6.23 -1.17 -5.74
N GLN A 23 -6.09 -2.43 -5.32
CA GLN A 23 -4.87 -2.95 -4.71
C GLN A 23 -3.71 -3.00 -5.69
N GLN A 24 -3.96 -3.32 -6.97
CA GLN A 24 -2.89 -3.32 -7.98
C GLN A 24 -2.42 -1.91 -8.31
N ALA A 25 -3.35 -0.98 -8.49
CA ALA A 25 -3.05 0.42 -8.72
C ALA A 25 -2.24 1.02 -7.56
N ARG A 26 -2.67 0.75 -6.31
CA ARG A 26 -1.97 1.13 -5.09
C ARG A 26 -0.54 0.61 -5.04
N LYS A 27 -0.32 -0.69 -5.30
CA LYS A 27 1.03 -1.28 -5.33
C LYS A 27 1.91 -0.64 -6.40
N LYS A 28 1.36 -0.36 -7.58
CA LYS A 28 2.10 0.30 -8.68
C LYS A 28 2.52 1.72 -8.30
N ALA A 29 1.61 2.48 -7.69
CA ALA A 29 1.91 3.83 -7.21
C ALA A 29 3.01 3.83 -6.14
N LEU A 30 2.92 2.93 -5.15
CA LEU A 30 3.93 2.81 -4.09
C LEU A 30 5.31 2.41 -4.64
N ARG A 31 5.38 1.46 -5.59
CA ARG A 31 6.65 1.10 -6.25
C ARG A 31 7.30 2.27 -7.01
N ALA A 32 6.49 3.19 -7.54
CA ALA A 32 7.01 4.37 -8.21
C ALA A 32 7.48 5.44 -7.23
N LEU A 33 6.73 5.67 -6.14
CA LEU A 33 6.98 6.77 -5.20
C LEU A 33 8.06 6.45 -4.16
N CYS A 34 8.12 5.21 -3.64
CA CYS A 34 9.06 4.84 -2.59
C CYS A 34 10.54 5.11 -2.94
N PRO A 35 11.04 4.80 -4.15
CA PRO A 35 12.41 5.14 -4.55
C PRO A 35 12.66 6.65 -4.66
N ILE A 36 11.63 7.44 -5.01
CA ILE A 36 11.71 8.90 -5.10
C ILE A 36 11.82 9.47 -3.68
N ALA A 37 11.00 8.97 -2.76
CA ALA A 37 11.01 9.37 -1.35
C ALA A 37 12.34 9.13 -0.67
N LEU A 38 12.94 7.96 -0.92
CA LEU A 38 14.27 7.63 -0.42
C LEU A 38 15.35 8.60 -0.92
N LYS A 39 15.20 9.18 -2.11
CA LYS A 39 16.18 10.13 -2.66
C LYS A 39 15.90 11.56 -2.27
N ALA A 40 14.66 11.89 -1.93
CA ALA A 40 14.25 13.23 -1.54
C ALA A 40 14.94 13.65 -0.23
N GLY A 41 15.58 14.83 -0.25
CA GLY A 41 16.17 15.47 0.94
C GLY A 41 17.24 14.65 1.69
N GLY A 42 17.87 13.65 1.06
CA GLY A 42 18.89 12.80 1.71
C GLY A 42 18.36 11.56 2.43
N GLY A 43 17.15 11.10 2.11
CA GLY A 43 16.54 9.93 2.75
C GLY A 43 15.27 10.28 3.48
N TRP A 44 14.18 10.56 2.73
CA TRP A 44 12.84 10.88 3.24
C TRP A 44 12.62 12.32 3.71
N GLY A 45 13.43 13.27 3.26
CA GLY A 45 13.34 14.69 3.70
C GLY A 45 12.20 15.51 3.08
N ASP A 46 11.32 14.90 2.27
CA ASP A 46 10.17 15.58 1.65
C ASP A 46 8.85 15.13 2.30
N ASP A 47 8.30 16.01 3.15
CA ASP A 47 7.06 15.76 3.89
C ASP A 47 5.83 15.60 2.99
N ASN A 48 5.77 16.29 1.85
CA ASN A 48 4.64 16.17 0.93
C ASN A 48 4.65 14.79 0.26
N LEU A 49 5.84 14.32 -0.11
CA LEU A 49 6.00 13.01 -0.72
C LEU A 49 5.69 11.89 0.30
N ASN A 50 6.13 12.05 1.54
CA ASN A 50 5.81 11.14 2.64
C ASN A 50 4.30 11.10 2.91
N ALA A 51 3.63 12.26 2.92
CA ALA A 51 2.19 12.36 3.09
C ALA A 51 1.42 11.73 1.93
N ALA A 52 1.89 11.89 0.68
CA ALA A 52 1.29 11.24 -0.48
C ALA A 52 1.37 9.71 -0.39
N ILE A 53 2.52 9.17 0.02
CA ILE A 53 2.70 7.72 0.24
C ILE A 53 1.78 7.21 1.34
N ALA A 54 1.71 7.90 2.48
CA ALA A 54 0.80 7.55 3.57
C ALA A 54 -0.68 7.62 3.14
N THR A 55 -1.04 8.60 2.32
CA THR A 55 -2.40 8.76 1.75
C THR A 55 -2.77 7.59 0.85
N ILE A 56 -1.88 7.17 -0.04
CA ILE A 56 -2.09 6.00 -0.92
C ILE A 56 -2.25 4.71 -0.11
N ASP A 57 -1.53 4.60 1.01
CA ASP A 57 -1.60 3.43 1.88
C ASP A 57 -2.92 3.37 2.65
N SER A 58 -3.25 4.44 3.38
CA SER A 58 -4.35 4.45 4.34
C SER A 58 -5.69 4.90 3.75
N GLY A 59 -5.69 5.48 2.54
CA GLY A 59 -6.87 6.10 1.92
C GLY A 59 -7.34 7.40 2.60
N GLN A 60 -6.60 7.89 3.59
CA GLN A 60 -6.89 9.15 4.29
C GLN A 60 -6.03 10.27 3.71
N ASN A 61 -6.49 11.53 3.73
CA ASN A 61 -5.68 12.63 3.21
C ASN A 61 -4.71 13.17 4.27
N TRP A 62 -3.41 12.90 4.11
CA TRP A 62 -2.36 13.35 5.04
C TRP A 62 -1.76 14.71 4.65
N LEU A 63 -2.19 15.33 3.54
CA LEU A 63 -1.72 16.63 3.07
C LEU A 63 -2.50 17.81 3.65
N ASP A 64 -3.44 17.56 4.56
CA ASP A 64 -4.31 18.59 5.12
C ASP A 64 -3.51 19.52 6.08
N PRO A 65 -3.30 20.81 5.74
CA PRO A 65 -2.42 21.72 6.48
C PRO A 65 -2.88 22.06 7.90
N GLY A 66 -4.06 21.58 8.32
CA GLY A 66 -4.59 21.73 9.68
C GLY A 66 -4.21 20.60 10.64
N GLN A 67 -3.57 19.52 10.17
CA GLN A 67 -3.33 18.36 11.02
C GLN A 67 -1.82 18.03 11.16
N ILE A 68 -1.41 17.73 12.39
CA ILE A 68 -0.02 17.46 12.82
C ILE A 68 0.43 16.09 12.31
N TRP A 69 0.43 15.88 11.00
CA TRP A 69 0.71 14.58 10.40
C TRP A 69 2.12 14.45 9.80
N SER A 70 2.88 15.53 9.61
CA SER A 70 4.18 15.48 8.90
C SER A 70 5.14 14.42 9.49
N LYS A 71 5.27 14.33 10.82
CA LYS A 71 6.15 13.32 11.46
C LYS A 71 5.60 11.90 11.37
N ASN A 72 4.28 11.72 11.44
CA ASN A 72 3.64 10.41 11.35
C ASN A 72 3.58 9.90 9.90
N ALA A 73 3.48 10.81 8.93
CA ALA A 73 3.53 10.54 7.50
C ALA A 73 4.90 9.97 7.10
N LEU A 74 5.99 10.59 7.59
CA LEU A 74 7.35 10.10 7.41
C LEU A 74 7.51 8.66 7.92
N ALA A 75 7.14 8.41 9.18
CA ALA A 75 7.29 7.08 9.78
C ALA A 75 6.47 6.02 9.04
N THR A 76 5.25 6.37 8.62
CA THR A 76 4.36 5.51 7.83
C THR A 76 4.97 5.21 6.46
N ALA A 77 5.39 6.24 5.71
CA ALA A 77 5.99 6.09 4.39
C ALA A 77 7.27 5.26 4.46
N TYR A 78 8.17 5.56 5.40
CA TYR A 78 9.40 4.81 5.63
C TYR A 78 9.10 3.33 5.89
N LYS A 79 8.18 3.04 6.82
CA LYS A 79 7.84 1.67 7.19
C LYS A 79 7.23 0.93 6.01
N LEU A 80 6.29 1.56 5.32
CA LEU A 80 5.59 0.98 4.19
C LEU A 80 6.56 0.64 3.06
N CYS A 81 7.41 1.58 2.69
CA CYS A 81 8.32 1.39 1.57
C CYS A 81 9.42 0.35 1.85
N ASN A 82 10.00 0.35 3.06
CA ASN A 82 11.04 -0.61 3.45
C ASN A 82 10.50 -2.00 3.75
N TYR A 83 9.47 -2.10 4.60
CA TYR A 83 8.97 -3.40 5.07
C TYR A 83 7.83 -3.96 4.20
N GLY A 84 7.11 -3.10 3.46
CA GLY A 84 6.09 -3.52 2.50
C GLY A 84 6.64 -4.06 1.18
N GLY A 85 7.97 -3.99 0.98
CA GLY A 85 8.64 -4.57 -0.19
C GLY A 85 8.45 -3.76 -1.48
N TYR A 86 8.10 -2.48 -1.39
CA TYR A 86 7.91 -1.59 -2.55
C TYR A 86 9.21 -1.03 -3.14
N MET A 87 10.33 -1.27 -2.47
CA MET A 87 11.68 -0.90 -2.94
C MET A 87 12.53 -2.10 -3.39
N ARG A 88 11.93 -3.29 -3.51
CA ARG A 88 12.57 -4.50 -4.06
C ARG A 88 12.24 -4.69 -5.52
#